data_AF-A0A0B7AM64-F1
#
_entry.id   AF-A0A0B7AM64-F1
#
_cell.length_a   1.000
_cell.length_b   1.000
_cell.length_c   1.000
_cell.angle_alpha   90.00
_cell.angle_beta   90.00
_cell.angle_gamma   90.00
#
_symmetry.space_group_name_H-M   'P 1'
#
loop_
_entity.id
_entity.type
_entity.pdbx_description
1 polymer ?
#
loop_
_entity_poly.entity_id
_entity_poly.type
_entity_poly.pdbx_seq_one_letter_code
_entity_poly.pdbx_strand_id
1 'polypeptide(L)'
;MAISNIRWRFASMIALMYVMSAVSGFKLQVSNKTTTESVTMDADVNENAIQKYDLKSVIDFVHPKKAKIVGGQDVVYGEYPWQAGICKIYNNVTKPWCGASILNNYWVVSAAHCFESIKAHNLRVFVGDYDTESKDVGEEEFDVEKLIIHEKYRIVYVGYDIALLKIKPKKRTWYDIQ
;
A
#
# COMPACT_ATOMS: atom_id res chain seq x y z
N MET A 1 17.27 -0.36 -7.53
CA MET A 1 16.20 0.57 -7.97
C MET A 1 15.58 1.21 -6.75
N ALA A 2 15.64 2.54 -6.64
CA ALA A 2 15.01 3.28 -5.56
C ALA A 2 13.50 3.39 -5.84
N ILE A 3 12.66 3.10 -4.86
CA ILE A 3 11.21 3.20 -4.97
C ILE A 3 10.81 4.55 -4.34
N SER A 4 10.81 5.64 -5.11
CA SER A 4 10.10 6.89 -4.79
C SER A 4 8.74 6.89 -5.50
N ASN A 5 7.70 7.57 -4.98
CA ASN A 5 6.30 7.58 -5.47
C ASN A 5 5.45 6.31 -5.16
N ILE A 6 5.20 6.04 -3.88
CA ILE A 6 4.10 5.28 -3.24
C ILE A 6 2.77 6.02 -3.00
N ARG A 7 1.83 6.13 -3.94
CA ARG A 7 0.42 6.37 -3.53
C ARG A 7 -0.25 5.01 -3.53
N TRP A 8 -0.86 4.59 -2.43
CA TRP A 8 -1.38 3.23 -2.29
C TRP A 8 -2.58 3.02 -3.24
N ARG A 9 -2.31 2.66 -4.50
CA ARG A 9 -3.29 2.40 -5.57
C ARG A 9 -3.69 0.92 -5.61
N PHE A 10 -4.82 0.64 -6.23
CA PHE A 10 -5.68 -0.54 -6.03
C PHE A 10 -5.24 -1.99 -6.36
N ALA A 11 -3.98 -2.44 -6.35
CA ALA A 11 -3.74 -3.87 -6.72
C ALA A 11 -2.56 -4.60 -6.07
N SER A 12 -2.23 -4.32 -4.81
CA SER A 12 -1.38 -5.22 -4.03
C SER A 12 -2.13 -5.89 -2.86
N MET A 13 -3.36 -6.35 -3.10
CA MET A 13 -4.14 -7.09 -2.10
C MET A 13 -4.78 -8.39 -2.61
N ILE A 14 -4.45 -8.86 -3.82
CA ILE A 14 -4.92 -10.19 -4.27
C ILE A 14 -4.40 -11.30 -3.32
N ALA A 15 -3.25 -11.11 -2.65
CA ALA A 15 -2.76 -12.02 -1.62
C ALA A 15 -3.59 -12.02 -0.31
N LEU A 16 -4.36 -10.96 -0.03
CA LEU A 16 -5.14 -10.80 1.20
C LEU A 16 -6.64 -11.06 1.03
N MET A 17 -7.17 -11.03 -0.19
CA MET A 17 -8.52 -11.57 -0.44
C MET A 17 -8.61 -13.04 -0.02
N TYR A 18 -7.54 -13.84 -0.18
CA TYR A 18 -7.55 -15.25 0.21
C TYR A 18 -7.49 -15.47 1.74
N VAL A 19 -6.74 -14.66 2.48
CA VAL A 19 -6.61 -14.82 3.94
C VAL A 19 -7.88 -14.39 4.67
N MET A 20 -8.58 -13.35 4.18
CA MET A 20 -9.85 -12.90 4.78
C MET A 20 -11.07 -13.71 4.32
N SER A 21 -11.05 -14.32 3.12
CA SER A 21 -12.14 -15.19 2.65
C SER A 21 -12.25 -16.51 3.43
N ALA A 22 -11.21 -16.91 4.16
CA ALA A 22 -11.22 -18.14 4.96
C ALA A 22 -11.89 -18.00 6.35
N VAL A 23 -12.30 -16.78 6.76
CA VAL A 23 -12.89 -16.54 8.09
C VAL A 23 -14.33 -16.01 8.03
N SER A 24 -14.85 -15.64 6.85
CA SER A 24 -16.28 -15.33 6.72
C SER A 24 -16.79 -15.80 5.36
N GLY A 25 -17.79 -16.68 5.39
CA GLY A 25 -18.42 -17.28 4.20
C GLY A 25 -19.23 -16.28 3.38
N PHE A 26 -18.58 -15.25 2.83
CA PHE A 26 -19.22 -14.23 2.00
C PHE A 26 -19.02 -14.55 0.51
N LYS A 27 -20.11 -14.93 -0.16
CA LYS A 27 -20.14 -15.23 -1.59
C LYS A 27 -20.41 -13.94 -2.37
N LEU A 28 -19.37 -13.36 -2.97
CA LEU A 28 -19.54 -12.25 -3.92
C LEU A 28 -19.99 -12.79 -5.28
N GLN A 29 -21.16 -12.34 -5.75
CA GLN A 29 -21.60 -12.55 -7.13
C GLN A 29 -21.17 -11.36 -7.99
N VAL A 30 -20.48 -11.65 -9.10
CA VAL A 30 -20.09 -10.68 -10.12
C VAL A 30 -21.28 -10.47 -11.06
N SER A 31 -21.73 -9.22 -11.22
CA SER A 31 -22.73 -8.83 -12.22
C SER A 31 -22.03 -8.22 -13.44
N ASN A 32 -21.98 -8.97 -14.54
CA ASN A 32 -21.54 -8.45 -15.84
C ASN A 32 -22.58 -7.48 -16.40
N LYS A 33 -22.18 -6.25 -16.73
CA LYS A 33 -22.89 -5.46 -17.75
C LYS A 33 -21.89 -4.69 -18.62
N THR A 34 -21.65 -5.27 -19.78
CA THR A 34 -21.01 -4.65 -20.95
C THR A 34 -22.06 -3.76 -21.62
N THR A 35 -21.75 -2.48 -21.84
CA THR A 35 -22.42 -1.71 -22.91
C THR A 35 -21.41 -0.72 -23.46
N THR A 36 -20.97 -1.01 -24.68
CA THR A 36 -20.21 -0.17 -25.59
C THR A 36 -21.10 0.95 -26.11
N GLU A 37 -20.72 2.20 -25.87
CA GLU A 37 -21.17 3.36 -26.66
C GLU A 37 -19.94 4.12 -27.16
N SER A 38 -19.77 4.12 -28.48
CA SER A 38 -18.80 4.93 -29.19
C SER A 38 -19.33 6.36 -29.29
N VAL A 39 -18.79 7.28 -28.48
CA VAL A 39 -19.03 8.71 -28.62
C VAL A 39 -18.01 9.28 -29.59
N THR A 40 -18.48 9.71 -30.77
CA THR A 40 -17.71 10.52 -31.71
C THR A 40 -17.49 11.91 -31.10
N MET A 41 -16.24 12.33 -30.97
CA MET A 41 -15.90 13.70 -30.52
C MET A 41 -15.68 14.58 -31.75
N ASP A 42 -16.69 15.35 -32.11
CA ASP A 42 -16.53 16.48 -33.04
C ASP A 42 -15.85 17.64 -32.29
N ALA A 43 -14.77 18.15 -32.87
CA ALA A 43 -13.93 19.18 -32.27
C ALA A 43 -14.41 20.58 -32.68
N ASP A 44 -15.03 21.31 -31.75
CA ASP A 44 -15.11 22.77 -31.79
C ASP A 44 -14.22 23.34 -30.67
N VAL A 45 -13.04 23.82 -31.06
CA VAL A 45 -12.07 24.48 -30.16
C VAL A 45 -12.49 25.95 -30.01
N ASN A 46 -12.82 26.38 -28.79
CA ASN A 46 -12.98 27.79 -28.44
C ASN A 46 -11.78 28.26 -27.58
N GLU A 47 -11.06 29.27 -28.07
CA GLU A 47 -9.80 29.81 -27.51
C GLU A 47 -9.93 30.50 -26.14
N ASN A 48 -11.11 30.56 -25.51
CA ASN A 48 -11.30 31.24 -24.23
C ASN A 48 -11.39 30.31 -22.99
N ALA A 49 -11.02 29.02 -23.11
CA ALA A 49 -11.06 28.06 -22.00
C ALA A 49 -9.75 27.98 -21.18
N ILE A 50 -8.81 28.93 -21.33
CA ILE A 50 -7.50 28.92 -20.64
C ILE A 50 -7.58 29.63 -19.27
N GLN A 51 -8.62 29.34 -18.48
CA GLN A 51 -8.64 29.71 -17.06
C GLN A 51 -9.41 28.69 -16.22
N LYS A 52 -9.11 27.40 -16.37
CA LYS A 52 -9.66 26.39 -15.43
C LYS A 52 -8.91 25.05 -15.37
N TYR A 53 -7.74 24.93 -15.95
CA TYR A 53 -6.96 23.71 -15.78
C TYR A 53 -5.94 23.91 -14.67
N ASP A 54 -6.13 23.16 -13.59
CA ASP A 54 -5.16 23.05 -12.51
C ASP A 54 -3.81 22.65 -13.12
N LEU A 55 -2.77 23.47 -12.91
CA LEU A 55 -1.43 23.21 -13.44
C LEU A 55 -0.95 21.80 -13.07
N LYS A 56 -1.40 21.28 -11.92
CA LYS A 56 -1.12 19.92 -11.48
C LYS A 56 -1.72 18.86 -12.41
N SER A 57 -2.96 19.06 -12.88
CA SER A 57 -3.60 18.15 -13.85
C SER A 57 -2.93 18.16 -15.23
N VAL A 58 -2.39 19.31 -15.65
CA VAL A 58 -1.64 19.43 -16.90
C VAL A 58 -0.30 18.70 -16.79
N ILE A 59 0.40 18.87 -15.66
CA ILE A 59 1.66 18.18 -15.38
C ILE A 59 1.46 16.66 -15.29
N ASP A 60 0.40 16.21 -14.59
CA ASP A 60 0.06 14.79 -14.43
C ASP A 60 -0.36 14.14 -15.76
N PHE A 61 -0.94 14.90 -16.70
CA PHE A 61 -1.25 14.45 -18.07
C PHE A 61 -0.01 14.33 -18.96
N VAL A 62 0.90 15.31 -18.90
CA VAL A 62 2.13 15.35 -19.73
C VAL A 62 3.16 14.34 -19.22
N HIS A 63 3.20 14.09 -17.90
CA HIS A 63 4.06 13.10 -17.26
C HIS A 63 3.22 12.14 -16.43
N PRO A 64 2.52 11.17 -17.06
CA PRO A 64 1.78 10.19 -16.30
C PRO A 64 2.76 9.45 -15.39
N LYS A 65 2.65 9.68 -14.07
CA LYS A 65 3.35 8.87 -13.07
C LYS A 65 2.98 7.42 -13.39
N LYS A 66 3.96 6.62 -13.87
CA LYS A 66 3.71 5.22 -14.25
C LYS A 66 2.97 4.54 -13.10
N ALA A 67 1.75 4.08 -13.38
CA ALA A 67 0.99 3.29 -12.42
C ALA A 67 1.80 2.04 -12.09
N LYS A 68 2.33 1.98 -10.86
CA LYS A 68 3.10 0.82 -10.38
C LYS A 68 2.20 -0.39 -10.13
N ILE A 69 0.91 -0.14 -10.01
CA ILE A 69 -0.17 -1.11 -9.92
C ILE A 69 -0.83 -1.19 -11.28
N VAL A 70 -0.72 -2.33 -11.96
CA VAL A 70 -1.26 -2.53 -13.31
C VAL A 70 -2.78 -2.48 -13.26
N GLY A 71 -3.37 -1.51 -13.96
CA GLY A 71 -4.83 -1.31 -14.01
C GLY A 71 -5.47 -0.70 -12.76
N GLY A 72 -4.67 -0.21 -11.81
CA GLY A 72 -5.18 0.38 -10.55
C GLY A 72 -5.47 1.87 -10.63
N GLN A 73 -6.35 2.35 -9.74
CA GLN A 73 -6.65 3.78 -9.53
C GLN A 73 -6.23 4.25 -8.13
N ASP A 74 -6.15 5.58 -7.94
CA ASP A 74 -5.93 6.17 -6.62
C ASP A 74 -7.09 5.80 -5.70
N VAL A 75 -6.74 5.46 -4.45
CA VAL A 75 -7.72 5.22 -3.39
C VAL A 75 -8.08 6.54 -2.73
N VAL A 76 -9.22 6.58 -2.05
CA VAL A 76 -9.52 7.68 -1.14
C VAL A 76 -8.67 7.53 0.13
N TYR A 77 -8.23 8.66 0.70
CA TYR A 77 -7.52 8.64 1.97
C TYR A 77 -8.33 7.88 3.05
N GLY A 78 -7.71 6.90 3.70
CA GLY A 78 -8.34 6.08 4.74
C GLY A 78 -9.30 4.99 4.24
N GLU A 79 -9.43 4.75 2.93
CA GLU A 79 -10.31 3.71 2.37
C GLU A 79 -9.89 2.29 2.82
N TYR A 80 -8.58 2.08 3.05
CA TYR A 80 -8.00 0.81 3.49
C TYR A 80 -7.27 1.00 4.82
N PRO A 81 -7.99 1.13 5.95
CA PRO A 81 -7.37 1.44 7.25
C PRO A 81 -6.46 0.31 7.77
N TRP A 82 -6.61 -0.91 7.26
CA TRP A 82 -5.72 -2.03 7.56
C TRP A 82 -4.45 -2.05 6.71
N GLN A 83 -4.29 -1.18 5.71
CA GLN A 83 -3.09 -1.13 4.88
C GLN A 83 -1.88 -0.71 5.73
N ALA A 84 -0.80 -1.46 5.61
CA ALA A 84 0.47 -1.13 6.21
C ALA A 84 1.61 -1.25 5.18
N GLY A 85 2.62 -0.41 5.31
CA GLY A 85 3.86 -0.46 4.54
C GLY A 85 4.98 -1.08 5.36
N ILE A 86 5.78 -1.94 4.76
CA ILE A 86 7.06 -2.39 5.31
C ILE A 86 8.17 -1.64 4.60
N CYS A 87 9.02 -1.01 5.39
CA CYS A 87 10.22 -0.36 4.92
C CYS A 87 11.47 -1.07 5.43
N LYS A 88 12.53 -1.05 4.61
CA LYS A 88 13.87 -1.52 4.98
C LYS A 88 14.76 -0.35 5.35
N ILE A 89 15.59 -0.57 6.35
CA ILE A 89 16.67 0.33 6.71
C ILE A 89 17.95 -0.18 6.05
N TYR A 90 18.56 0.63 5.20
CA TYR A 90 19.87 0.36 4.61
C TYR A 90 20.70 1.64 4.63
N ASN A 91 21.89 1.60 5.22
CA ASN A 91 22.78 2.75 5.39
C ASN A 91 22.06 3.97 6.01
N ASN A 92 21.27 3.75 7.07
CA ASN A 92 20.44 4.76 7.74
C ASN A 92 19.36 5.43 6.85
N VAL A 93 19.04 4.82 5.70
CA VAL A 93 17.95 5.27 4.83
C VAL A 93 16.81 4.25 4.89
N THR A 94 15.62 4.72 5.25
CA THR A 94 14.37 3.95 5.21
C THR A 94 13.81 3.97 3.79
N LYS A 95 13.54 2.80 3.20
CA LYS A 95 12.98 2.67 1.85
C LYS A 95 11.78 1.74 1.84
N PRO A 96 10.68 2.09 1.12
CA PRO A 96 9.57 1.19 0.89
C PRO A 96 10.04 -0.14 0.32
N TRP A 97 9.50 -1.25 0.82
CA TRP A 97 9.90 -2.60 0.43
C TRP A 97 8.72 -3.51 0.09
N CYS A 98 7.81 -3.73 1.04
CA CYS A 98 6.66 -4.62 0.86
C CYS A 98 5.38 -4.01 1.43
N GLY A 99 4.24 -4.55 1.03
CA GLY A 99 2.95 -4.30 1.69
C GLY A 99 2.72 -5.23 2.88
N ALA A 100 1.83 -4.83 3.77
CA ALA A 100 1.37 -5.60 4.91
C ALA A 100 -0.09 -5.26 5.22
N SER A 101 -0.71 -6.03 6.12
CA SER A 101 -2.00 -5.68 6.70
C SER A 101 -2.00 -5.78 8.21
N ILE A 102 -2.69 -4.85 8.84
CA ILE A 102 -2.88 -4.80 10.28
C ILE A 102 -3.82 -5.94 10.69
N LEU A 103 -3.37 -6.78 11.61
CA LEU A 103 -4.21 -7.81 12.24
C LEU A 103 -4.78 -7.31 13.57
N ASN A 104 -3.97 -6.62 14.36
CA ASN A 104 -4.36 -5.99 15.62
C ASN A 104 -3.30 -4.96 16.04
N ASN A 105 -3.45 -4.40 17.24
CA ASN A 105 -2.59 -3.34 17.80
C ASN A 105 -1.10 -3.67 17.87
N TYR A 106 -0.71 -4.94 17.77
CA TYR A 106 0.68 -5.39 17.90
C TYR A 106 1.17 -6.22 16.72
N TRP A 107 0.28 -6.64 15.83
CA TRP A 107 0.62 -7.61 14.79
C TRP A 107 0.20 -7.14 13.42
N VAL A 108 1.13 -7.26 12.47
CA VAL A 108 0.85 -7.13 11.03
C VAL A 108 1.23 -8.42 10.31
N VAL A 109 0.51 -8.73 9.24
CA VAL A 109 0.76 -9.87 8.36
C VAL A 109 1.32 -9.40 7.03
N SER A 110 2.26 -10.18 6.47
CA SER A 110 2.84 -9.94 5.16
C SER A 110 3.29 -11.27 4.54
N ALA A 111 3.91 -11.23 3.37
CA ALA A 111 4.46 -12.39 2.68
C ALA A 111 5.83 -12.76 3.27
N ALA A 112 6.12 -14.06 3.38
CA ALA A 112 7.40 -14.55 3.90
C ALA A 112 8.59 -14.16 3.01
N HIS A 113 8.41 -14.19 1.68
CA HIS A 113 9.47 -13.87 0.72
C HIS A 113 9.99 -12.44 0.87
N CYS A 114 9.22 -11.53 1.47
CA CYS A 114 9.65 -10.18 1.76
C CYS A 114 10.84 -10.12 2.74
N PHE A 115 11.06 -11.16 3.55
CA PHE A 115 11.97 -11.11 4.69
C PHE A 115 13.14 -12.09 4.63
N GLU A 116 13.40 -12.66 3.45
CA GLU A 116 14.52 -13.56 3.28
C GLU A 116 15.86 -12.88 3.61
N SER A 117 16.59 -13.46 4.56
CA SER A 117 17.86 -12.94 5.08
C SER A 117 17.78 -11.54 5.71
N ILE A 118 16.62 -11.16 6.25
CA ILE A 118 16.39 -9.83 6.84
C ILE A 118 16.10 -9.96 8.31
N LYS A 119 16.78 -9.13 9.11
CA LYS A 119 16.59 -9.08 10.55
C LYS A 119 15.53 -8.06 10.92
N ALA A 120 14.77 -8.32 11.98
CA ALA A 120 13.71 -7.44 12.47
C ALA A 120 14.17 -5.98 12.70
N HIS A 121 15.38 -5.76 13.21
CA HIS A 121 15.90 -4.41 13.45
C HIS A 121 16.20 -3.60 12.18
N ASN A 122 16.24 -4.24 11.00
CA ASN A 122 16.38 -3.57 9.71
C ASN A 122 15.02 -3.24 9.08
N LEU A 123 13.93 -3.43 9.81
CA LEU A 123 12.56 -3.23 9.32
C LEU A 123 11.85 -2.14 10.12
N ARG A 124 10.95 -1.45 9.42
CA ARG A 124 9.96 -0.53 9.96
C ARG A 124 8.60 -0.85 9.37
N VAL A 125 7.57 -0.61 10.17
CA VAL A 125 6.17 -0.71 9.73
C VAL A 125 5.58 0.68 9.76
N PHE A 126 5.01 1.11 8.64
CA PHE A 126 4.28 2.36 8.48
C PHE A 126 2.79 2.05 8.37
N VAL A 127 1.97 2.82 9.08
CA VAL A 127 0.50 2.75 9.00
C VAL A 127 -0.05 4.17 8.83
N GLY A 128 -1.24 4.30 8.25
CA GLY A 128 -1.85 5.61 7.99
C GLY A 128 -1.18 6.42 6.87
N ASP A 129 -0.18 5.83 6.21
CA ASP A 129 0.51 6.38 5.03
C ASP A 129 -0.40 6.27 3.80
N TYR A 130 -0.54 7.36 3.06
CA TYR A 130 -1.32 7.47 1.83
C TYR A 130 -0.46 7.91 0.65
N ASP A 131 0.47 8.84 0.86
CA ASP A 131 1.44 9.33 -0.12
C ASP A 131 2.86 9.32 0.44
N THR A 132 3.63 8.27 0.13
CA THR A 132 5.01 8.06 0.64
C THR A 132 6.02 9.18 0.31
N GLU A 133 5.67 10.15 -0.56
CA GLU A 133 6.53 11.29 -0.86
C GLU A 133 6.39 12.42 0.17
N SER A 134 5.31 12.40 0.94
CA SER A 134 4.96 13.39 1.94
C SER A 134 4.60 12.70 3.25
N LYS A 135 4.78 13.41 4.36
CA LYS A 135 4.28 12.89 5.63
C LYS A 135 2.79 13.13 5.74
N ASP A 136 2.00 12.08 5.91
CA ASP A 136 0.56 12.18 6.08
C ASP A 136 0.17 12.47 7.54
N VAL A 137 -0.99 13.12 7.70
CA VAL A 137 -1.61 13.26 9.03
C VAL A 137 -1.99 11.87 9.52
N GLY A 138 -1.61 11.52 10.75
CA GLY A 138 -1.89 10.18 11.31
C GLY A 138 -0.95 9.07 10.83
N GLU A 139 0.05 9.39 10.01
CA GLU A 139 1.11 8.44 9.66
C GLU A 139 1.94 8.10 10.88
N GLU A 140 2.09 6.80 11.14
CA GLU A 140 2.83 6.29 12.28
C GLU A 140 3.86 5.23 11.86
N GLU A 141 5.12 5.47 12.24
CA GLU A 141 6.21 4.50 12.11
C GLU A 141 6.36 3.66 13.39
N PHE A 142 6.54 2.35 13.23
CA PHE A 142 6.79 1.40 14.31
C PHE A 142 8.05 0.55 14.08
N ASP A 143 8.79 0.33 15.16
CA ASP A 143 9.83 -0.68 15.25
C ASP A 143 9.24 -2.09 15.18
N VAL A 144 9.92 -2.99 14.48
CA VAL A 144 9.61 -4.43 14.54
C VAL A 144 10.32 -5.06 15.74
N GLU A 145 9.53 -5.58 16.69
CA GLU A 145 10.00 -6.34 17.84
C GLU A 145 10.37 -7.77 17.45
N LYS A 146 9.51 -8.43 16.66
CA LYS A 146 9.65 -9.84 16.29
C LYS A 146 9.20 -10.06 14.86
N LEU A 147 9.98 -10.83 14.11
CA LEU A 147 9.62 -11.34 12.80
C LEU A 147 9.48 -12.86 12.90
N ILE A 148 8.33 -13.39 12.48
CA ILE A 148 8.02 -14.82 12.45
C ILE A 148 7.71 -15.19 11.01
N ILE A 149 8.61 -15.94 10.38
CA ILE A 149 8.38 -16.55 9.08
C ILE A 149 7.76 -17.92 9.31
N HIS A 150 6.77 -18.31 8.51
CA HIS A 150 6.16 -19.63 8.62
C HIS A 150 7.22 -20.75 8.49
N GLU A 151 7.24 -21.70 9.41
CA GLU A 151 8.32 -22.70 9.54
C GLU A 151 8.49 -23.59 8.31
N LYS A 152 7.40 -23.79 7.55
CA LYS A 152 7.38 -24.55 6.29
C LYS A 152 7.69 -23.70 5.05
N TYR A 153 7.87 -22.39 5.18
CA TYR A 153 8.27 -21.55 4.05
C TYR A 153 9.65 -21.97 3.54
N ARG A 154 9.78 -22.10 2.22
CA ARG A 154 11.02 -22.45 1.53
C ARG A 154 11.05 -21.67 0.22
N ILE A 155 12.13 -20.97 -0.07
CA ILE A 155 12.26 -20.13 -1.29
C ILE A 155 12.01 -20.93 -2.59
N VAL A 156 12.39 -22.21 -2.61
CA VAL A 156 12.32 -23.07 -3.79
C VAL A 156 10.88 -23.56 -4.06
N TYR A 157 10.00 -23.54 -3.06
CA TYR A 157 8.64 -24.05 -3.17
C TYR A 157 7.62 -22.92 -3.03
N VAL A 158 6.65 -22.89 -3.93
CA VAL A 158 5.53 -21.94 -3.86
C VAL A 158 4.56 -22.43 -2.79
N GLY A 159 4.80 -22.06 -1.53
CA GLY A 159 3.94 -22.47 -0.42
C GLY A 159 4.32 -21.80 0.90
N TYR A 160 3.31 -21.62 1.75
CA TYR A 160 3.48 -21.03 3.08
C TYR A 160 4.14 -19.64 3.07
N ASP A 161 3.85 -18.83 2.04
CA ASP A 161 4.38 -17.48 1.87
C ASP A 161 3.67 -16.47 2.80
N ILE A 162 3.82 -16.69 4.10
CA ILE A 162 3.20 -15.87 5.15
C ILE A 162 4.20 -15.61 6.28
N ALA A 163 4.22 -14.38 6.75
CA ALA A 163 4.99 -13.95 7.91
C ALA A 163 4.19 -12.99 8.78
N LEU A 164 4.48 -13.04 10.08
CA LEU A 164 3.92 -12.15 11.10
C LEU A 164 5.03 -11.26 11.65
N LEU A 165 4.71 -9.98 11.80
CA LEU A 165 5.59 -9.00 12.43
C LEU A 165 4.89 -8.47 13.66
N LYS A 166 5.56 -8.59 14.80
CA LYS A 166 5.15 -7.93 16.04
C LYS A 166 5.79 -6.55 16.08
N ILE A 167 4.99 -5.51 16.23
CA ILE A 167 5.46 -4.13 16.35
C ILE A 167 5.58 -3.72 17.83
N LYS A 168 6.53 -2.84 18.13
CA LYS A 168 6.65 -2.26 19.48
C LYS A 168 5.56 -1.21 19.68
N PRO A 169 4.83 -1.22 20.81
CA PRO A 169 3.94 -0.12 21.14
C PRO A 169 4.72 1.18 21.31
N LYS A 170 4.18 2.28 20.80
CA LYS A 170 4.69 3.61 21.15
C LYS A 170 4.39 3.88 22.61
N LYS A 171 5.42 4.27 23.36
CA LYS A 171 5.22 4.84 24.70
C LYS A 171 4.61 6.21 24.50
N ARG A 172 3.28 6.33 24.68
CA ARG A 172 2.66 7.64 24.81
C ARG A 172 3.02 8.17 26.19
N THR A 173 3.74 9.27 26.23
CA THR A 173 4.01 10.01 27.46
C THR A 173 2.89 11.01 27.71
N TRP A 174 2.78 11.50 28.94
CA TRP A 174 1.75 12.46 29.31
C TRP A 174 1.87 13.81 28.57
N TYR A 175 3.04 14.11 27.99
CA TYR A 175 3.25 15.27 27.14
C TYR A 175 2.61 15.15 25.75
N ASP A 176 2.27 13.92 25.32
CA ASP A 176 1.70 13.66 23.98
C ASP A 176 0.16 13.78 23.96
N ILE A 177 -0.47 14.22 25.05
CA ILE A 177 -1.94 14.28 25.25
C ILE A 177 -2.45 15.75 25.33
N GLN A 178 -1.58 16.75 25.19
CA GLN A 178 -1.95 18.17 25.08
C GLN A 178 -1.96 18.63 23.62
#